data_AF-A0A010R927-F1
#
_entry.id   AF-A0A010R927-F1
#
_cell.length_a   1.000
_cell.length_b   1.000
_cell.length_c   1.000
_cell.angle_alpha   90.00
_cell.angle_beta   90.00
_cell.angle_gamma   90.00
#
_symmetry.space_group_name_H-M   'P 1'
#
loop_
_entity.id
_entity.type
_entity.pdbx_description
1 polymer ?
#
loop_
_entity_poly.entity_id
_entity_poly.type
_entity_poly.pdbx_seq_one_letter_code
_entity_poly.pdbx_strand_id
1 'polypeptide(L)'
;MASPSPSHLTAQLHFLARDQKYEHEKPYTLRYIPSPTDGLSQSNIDRVQHEVKFHDLRLQPLDYSECGFTVTNCSSTLQYDDYADTDKIEKTHAPEVMVAVRLALGATSVDLLDYVVSTRLGCAGEIRTGQLQREVLTHSISLLRGRTSVSSRLRLPRPKALLTFLQTDHTYEGGRAIIQETFGREADAILARRWQCVK
;
A
#
# COMPACT_ATOMS: atom_id res chain seq x y z
N MET A 1 -14.18 -25.94 18.01
CA MET A 1 -14.05 -26.27 16.58
C MET A 1 -14.56 -25.06 15.80
N ALA A 2 -13.70 -24.37 15.05
CA ALA A 2 -14.10 -23.17 14.31
C ALA A 2 -14.83 -23.60 13.03
N SER A 3 -16.01 -23.03 12.78
CA SER A 3 -16.79 -23.23 11.56
C SER A 3 -15.95 -22.87 10.33
N PRO A 4 -16.04 -23.62 9.21
CA PRO A 4 -15.35 -23.24 7.98
C PRO A 4 -15.83 -21.85 7.56
N SER A 5 -14.90 -20.90 7.48
CA SER A 5 -15.19 -19.55 7.01
C SER A 5 -15.74 -19.64 5.58
N PRO A 6 -16.83 -18.91 5.25
CA PRO A 6 -17.41 -18.95 3.92
C PRO A 6 -16.37 -18.50 2.90
N SER A 7 -16.28 -19.21 1.77
CA SER A 7 -15.30 -18.94 0.70
C SER A 7 -15.47 -17.57 0.03
N HIS A 8 -16.60 -16.92 0.29
CA HIS A 8 -16.93 -15.58 -0.16
C HIS A 8 -17.93 -14.93 0.79
N LEU A 9 -17.86 -13.60 0.90
CA LEU A 9 -18.85 -12.78 1.60
C LEU A 9 -19.70 -12.05 0.55
N THR A 10 -20.99 -11.84 0.80
CA THR A 10 -21.83 -10.97 -0.02
C THR A 10 -22.13 -9.68 0.72
N ALA A 11 -22.06 -8.55 0.02
CA ALA A 11 -22.56 -7.29 0.56
C ALA A 11 -23.17 -6.44 -0.55
N GLN A 12 -24.01 -5.50 -0.13
CA GLN A 12 -24.64 -4.54 -1.00
C GLN A 12 -23.74 -3.31 -1.13
N LEU A 13 -23.25 -3.04 -2.34
CA LEU A 13 -22.46 -1.85 -2.65
C LEU A 13 -23.26 -0.88 -3.52
N HIS A 14 -23.05 0.41 -3.29
CA HIS A 14 -23.67 1.46 -4.07
C HIS A 14 -22.68 1.95 -5.14
N PHE A 15 -23.09 1.87 -6.40
CA PHE A 15 -22.33 2.34 -7.56
C PHE A 15 -23.02 3.54 -8.19
N LEU A 16 -22.27 4.35 -8.93
CA LEU A 16 -22.82 5.47 -9.71
C LEU A 16 -23.85 4.95 -10.73
N ALA A 17 -25.05 5.53 -10.73
CA ALA A 17 -26.06 5.24 -11.74
C ALA A 17 -25.56 5.62 -13.15
N ARG A 18 -25.89 4.83 -14.17
CA ARG A 18 -25.54 5.15 -15.56
C ARG A 18 -26.63 6.01 -16.19
N ASP A 19 -26.78 7.22 -15.69
CA ASP A 19 -27.79 8.18 -16.18
C ASP A 19 -27.23 9.06 -17.30
N GLN A 20 -28.08 9.39 -18.27
CA GLN A 20 -27.70 10.22 -19.42
C GLN A 20 -27.27 11.63 -19.00
N LYS A 21 -27.73 12.13 -17.85
CA LYS A 21 -27.31 13.44 -17.30
C LYS A 21 -25.79 13.55 -17.16
N TYR A 22 -25.09 12.44 -16.96
CA TYR A 22 -23.63 12.42 -16.82
C TYR A 22 -22.85 12.59 -18.12
N GLU A 23 -23.54 12.58 -19.27
CA GLU A 23 -22.95 12.97 -20.55
C GLU A 23 -22.75 14.48 -20.67
N HIS A 24 -23.54 15.27 -19.94
CA HIS A 24 -23.55 16.73 -20.03
C HIS A 24 -23.13 17.41 -18.73
N GLU A 25 -23.25 16.72 -17.60
CA GLU A 25 -22.93 17.26 -16.28
C GLU A 25 -22.05 16.29 -15.50
N LYS A 26 -20.90 16.76 -15.01
CA LYS A 26 -19.99 15.90 -14.24
C LYS A 26 -20.62 15.54 -12.88
N PRO A 27 -20.53 14.27 -12.43
CA PRO A 27 -20.88 13.91 -11.05
C PRO A 27 -20.09 14.72 -10.02
N TYR A 28 -20.78 15.30 -9.03
CA TYR A 28 -20.18 16.10 -7.96
C TYR A 28 -20.83 15.85 -6.60
N THR A 29 -20.06 16.17 -5.56
CA THR A 29 -20.52 16.31 -4.18
C THR A 29 -19.86 17.55 -3.59
N LEU A 30 -20.67 18.56 -3.25
CA LEU A 30 -20.23 19.78 -2.60
C LEU A 30 -19.97 19.49 -1.11
N ARG A 31 -18.85 20.01 -0.60
CA ARG A 31 -18.50 19.91 0.83
C ARG A 31 -19.28 20.88 1.72
N TYR A 32 -20.05 21.78 1.12
CA TYR A 32 -20.95 22.71 1.80
C TYR A 32 -22.39 22.49 1.35
N ILE A 33 -23.34 22.98 2.13
CA ILE A 33 -24.76 22.96 1.77
C ILE A 33 -25.03 24.25 0.96
N PRO A 34 -25.38 24.15 -0.34
CA PRO A 34 -25.67 25.32 -1.16
C PRO A 34 -26.94 26.05 -0.67
N SER A 35 -27.03 27.36 -0.95
CA SER A 35 -28.23 28.14 -0.59
C SER A 35 -29.43 27.67 -1.43
N PRO A 36 -30.66 27.63 -0.87
CA PRO A 36 -31.86 27.25 -1.63
C PRO A 36 -32.13 28.15 -2.86
N THR A 37 -31.58 29.37 -2.85
CA THR A 37 -31.70 30.35 -3.95
C THR A 37 -30.85 30.03 -5.16
N ASP A 38 -29.81 29.21 -5.00
CA ASP A 38 -28.81 28.98 -6.06
C ASP A 38 -29.23 27.86 -7.02
N GLY A 39 -30.30 27.12 -6.70
CA GLY A 39 -30.83 26.04 -7.53
C GLY A 39 -29.92 24.81 -7.66
N LEU A 40 -28.83 24.74 -6.90
CA LEU A 40 -27.87 23.64 -6.89
C LEU A 40 -28.16 22.68 -5.75
N SER A 41 -28.18 21.38 -6.03
CA SER A 41 -28.19 20.36 -4.98
C SER A 41 -26.79 20.19 -4.40
N GLN A 42 -26.69 19.65 -3.17
CA GLN A 42 -25.38 19.34 -2.58
C GLN A 42 -24.64 18.25 -3.37
N SER A 43 -25.36 17.38 -4.06
CA SER A 43 -24.81 16.38 -4.97
C SER A 43 -25.80 16.08 -6.08
N ASN A 44 -25.29 15.78 -7.28
CA ASN A 44 -26.05 15.25 -8.41
C ASN A 44 -25.79 13.74 -8.63
N ILE A 45 -25.17 13.06 -7.64
CA ILE A 45 -24.80 11.64 -7.72
C ILE A 45 -25.98 10.76 -7.32
N ASP A 46 -26.49 10.00 -8.29
CA ASP A 46 -27.45 8.93 -8.05
C ASP A 46 -26.70 7.61 -7.91
N ARG A 47 -27.17 6.77 -6.99
CA ARG A 47 -26.51 5.51 -6.63
C ARG A 47 -27.44 4.33 -6.82
N VAL A 48 -26.95 3.30 -7.50
CA VAL A 48 -27.64 2.01 -7.67
C VAL A 48 -26.98 0.98 -6.78
N GLN A 49 -27.79 0.19 -6.10
CA GLN A 49 -27.32 -0.87 -5.22
C GLN A 49 -27.09 -2.16 -6.03
N HIS A 50 -25.92 -2.75 -5.88
CA HIS A 50 -25.56 -4.02 -6.50
C HIS A 50 -25.07 -5.00 -5.42
N GLU A 51 -25.51 -6.25 -5.52
CA GLU A 51 -24.95 -7.33 -4.71
C GLU A 51 -23.59 -7.72 -5.27
N VAL A 52 -22.56 -7.63 -4.43
CA VAL A 52 -21.19 -7.94 -4.80
C VAL A 52 -20.67 -9.07 -3.93
N LYS A 53 -20.03 -10.04 -4.58
CA LYS A 53 -19.33 -11.16 -3.95
C LYS A 53 -17.88 -10.78 -3.71
N PHE A 54 -17.46 -10.84 -2.46
CA PHE A 54 -16.10 -10.62 -2.00
C PHE A 54 -15.41 -11.96 -1.84
N HIS A 55 -14.27 -12.12 -2.49
CA HIS A 55 -13.44 -13.31 -2.39
C HIS A 55 -12.21 -13.02 -1.53
N ASP A 56 -11.80 -14.00 -0.72
CA ASP A 56 -10.54 -13.90 0.00
C ASP A 56 -9.38 -14.08 -0.98
N LEU A 57 -8.71 -12.98 -1.32
CA LEU A 57 -7.57 -12.98 -2.25
C LEU A 57 -6.38 -13.81 -1.72
N ARG A 58 -6.28 -14.05 -0.41
CA ARG A 58 -5.20 -14.85 0.19
C ARG A 58 -5.31 -16.33 -0.17
N LEU A 59 -6.49 -16.78 -0.59
CA LEU A 59 -6.76 -18.16 -1.00
C LEU A 59 -6.60 -18.36 -2.51
N GLN A 60 -6.43 -17.29 -3.28
CA GLN A 60 -6.35 -17.35 -4.73
C GLN A 60 -4.89 -17.41 -5.19
N PRO A 61 -4.55 -18.30 -6.15
CA PRO A 61 -3.24 -18.31 -6.76
C PRO A 61 -3.12 -17.11 -7.72
N LEU A 62 -2.60 -16.00 -7.21
CA LEU A 62 -2.38 -14.78 -7.99
C LEU A 62 -0.95 -14.80 -8.53
N ASP A 63 -0.81 -14.95 -9.85
CA ASP A 63 0.49 -14.87 -10.50
C ASP A 63 0.94 -13.41 -10.64
N TYR A 64 2.19 -13.17 -10.25
CA TYR A 64 2.79 -11.84 -10.30
C TYR A 64 2.94 -11.32 -11.74
N SER A 65 3.22 -12.20 -12.70
CA SER A 65 3.47 -11.76 -14.08
C SER A 65 2.18 -11.35 -14.81
N GLU A 66 1.06 -11.98 -14.47
CA GLU A 66 -0.26 -11.65 -15.03
C GLU A 66 -0.96 -10.52 -14.26
N CYS A 67 -0.95 -10.57 -12.93
CA CYS A 67 -1.72 -9.63 -12.10
C CYS A 67 -0.92 -8.36 -11.74
N GLY A 68 0.41 -8.38 -11.88
CA GLY A 68 1.30 -7.33 -11.39
C GLY A 68 1.50 -7.33 -9.87
N PHE A 69 0.86 -8.26 -9.15
CA PHE A 69 1.02 -8.48 -7.71
C PHE A 69 0.78 -9.96 -7.39
N THR A 70 1.25 -10.40 -6.23
CA THR A 70 1.01 -11.75 -5.70
C THR A 70 0.89 -11.69 -4.18
N VAL A 71 0.28 -12.71 -3.58
CA VAL A 71 0.14 -12.84 -2.14
C VAL A 71 1.04 -13.97 -1.68
N THR A 72 1.90 -13.69 -0.71
CA THR A 72 2.78 -14.68 -0.09
C THR A 72 2.61 -14.66 1.43
N ASN A 73 2.85 -15.81 2.05
CA ASN A 73 2.83 -15.92 3.50
C ASN A 73 4.20 -15.50 4.05
N CYS A 74 4.19 -14.57 5.00
CA CYS A 74 5.36 -14.22 5.79
C CYS A 74 5.14 -14.71 7.22
N SER A 75 5.87 -15.73 7.64
CA SER A 75 5.84 -16.21 9.02
C SER A 75 6.66 -15.24 9.89
N SER A 76 5.97 -14.29 10.52
CA SER A 76 6.58 -13.34 11.45
C SER A 76 6.72 -13.95 12.84
N THR A 77 7.86 -13.72 13.49
CA THR A 77 8.04 -14.06 14.91
C THR A 77 7.49 -12.98 15.86
N LEU A 78 7.23 -11.77 15.34
CA LEU A 78 6.72 -10.65 16.13
C LEU A 78 5.24 -10.80 16.48
N GLN A 79 4.88 -10.34 17.69
CA GLN A 79 3.50 -10.16 18.09
C GLN A 79 2.98 -8.78 17.69
N TYR A 80 1.67 -8.56 17.73
CA TYR A 80 1.06 -7.30 17.33
C TYR A 80 1.62 -6.08 18.08
N ASP A 81 1.84 -6.21 19.39
CA ASP A 81 2.36 -5.12 20.22
C ASP A 81 3.83 -4.80 19.92
N ASP A 82 4.58 -5.75 19.35
CA ASP A 82 5.98 -5.54 18.97
C ASP A 82 6.12 -4.60 17.76
N TYR A 83 5.05 -4.41 16.98
CA TYR A 83 5.05 -3.44 15.87
C TYR A 83 5.02 -1.98 16.35
N ALA A 84 4.81 -1.73 17.64
CA ALA A 84 5.04 -0.40 18.21
C ALA A 84 6.53 -0.06 18.35
N ASP A 85 7.40 -1.06 18.32
CA ASP A 85 8.85 -0.91 18.49
C ASP A 85 9.57 -1.01 17.15
N THR A 86 10.05 0.14 16.67
CA THR A 86 10.81 0.28 15.43
C THR A 86 12.05 -0.63 15.40
N ASP A 87 12.73 -0.82 16.54
CA ASP A 87 13.94 -1.64 16.60
C ASP A 87 13.64 -3.11 16.31
N LYS A 88 12.51 -3.63 16.80
CA LYS A 88 12.08 -5.00 16.56
C LYS A 88 11.72 -5.23 15.10
N ILE A 89 11.08 -4.24 14.48
CA ILE A 89 10.75 -4.28 13.06
C ILE A 89 12.02 -4.36 12.22
N GLU A 90 12.97 -3.47 12.43
CA GLU A 90 14.20 -3.44 11.62
C GLU A 90 15.09 -4.67 11.84
N LYS A 91 15.19 -5.16 13.07
CA LYS A 91 16.08 -6.28 13.41
C LYS A 91 15.47 -7.64 13.13
N THR A 92 14.14 -7.76 13.19
CA THR A 92 13.44 -9.07 13.15
C THR A 92 12.53 -9.16 11.93
N HIS A 93 11.60 -8.22 11.77
CA HIS A 93 10.57 -8.35 10.74
C HIS A 93 11.05 -8.00 9.33
N ALA A 94 11.86 -6.94 9.19
CA ALA A 94 12.44 -6.53 7.91
C ALA A 94 13.20 -7.69 7.22
N PRO A 95 14.10 -8.43 7.90
CA PRO A 95 14.76 -9.57 7.25
C PRO A 95 13.79 -10.72 6.94
N GLU A 96 12.78 -10.99 7.77
CA GLU A 96 11.75 -12.00 7.47
C GLU A 96 10.98 -11.67 6.19
N VAL A 97 10.56 -10.41 6.04
CA VAL A 97 9.87 -9.91 4.84
C VAL A 97 10.76 -10.00 3.61
N MET A 98 12.03 -9.59 3.71
CA MET A 98 12.98 -9.68 2.59
C MET A 98 13.14 -11.13 2.12
N VAL A 99 13.19 -12.10 3.04
CA VAL A 99 13.25 -13.52 2.70
C VAL A 99 11.96 -13.98 2.02
N ALA A 100 10.79 -13.63 2.57
CA ALA A 100 9.51 -14.02 1.99
C ALA A 100 9.33 -13.49 0.56
N VAL A 101 9.68 -12.22 0.32
CA VAL A 101 9.64 -11.59 -1.01
C VAL A 101 10.64 -12.26 -1.94
N ARG A 102 11.86 -12.52 -1.46
CA ARG A 102 12.91 -13.15 -2.26
C ARG A 102 12.46 -14.50 -2.80
N LEU A 103 11.84 -15.31 -1.94
CA LEU A 103 11.29 -16.61 -2.30
C LEU A 103 10.10 -16.47 -3.25
N ALA A 104 9.15 -15.57 -2.95
CA ALA A 104 7.95 -15.39 -3.75
C ALA A 104 8.24 -14.94 -5.19
N LEU A 105 9.23 -14.06 -5.38
CA LEU A 105 9.56 -13.49 -6.69
C LEU A 105 10.73 -14.20 -7.38
N GLY A 106 11.36 -15.19 -6.74
CA GLY A 106 12.63 -15.77 -7.20
C GLY A 106 13.70 -14.69 -7.40
N ALA A 107 13.73 -13.69 -6.52
CA ALA A 107 14.66 -12.58 -6.60
C ALA A 107 16.06 -13.02 -6.12
N THR A 108 17.10 -12.39 -6.65
CA THR A 108 18.47 -12.73 -6.25
C THR A 108 18.92 -11.90 -5.05
N SER A 109 18.69 -10.59 -5.09
CA SER A 109 18.72 -9.70 -3.94
C SER A 109 17.39 -8.98 -3.81
N VAL A 110 17.10 -8.59 -2.58
CA VAL A 110 15.93 -7.84 -2.17
C VAL A 110 16.42 -6.87 -1.12
N ASP A 111 16.11 -5.60 -1.28
CA ASP A 111 16.46 -4.54 -0.33
C ASP A 111 15.21 -3.73 0.03
N LEU A 112 15.06 -3.45 1.32
CA LEU A 112 13.96 -2.69 1.87
C LEU A 112 14.30 -1.19 1.83
N LEU A 113 13.49 -0.41 1.12
CA LEU A 113 13.74 1.03 0.96
C LEU A 113 13.06 1.88 2.03
N ASP A 114 11.78 1.61 2.26
CA ASP A 114 10.96 2.35 3.20
C ASP A 114 9.83 1.44 3.71
N TYR A 115 9.35 1.74 4.90
CA TYR A 115 8.21 1.08 5.50
C TYR A 115 7.42 2.05 6.37
N VAL A 116 6.10 1.90 6.36
CA VAL A 116 5.21 2.68 7.21
C VAL A 116 4.47 1.72 8.14
N VAL A 117 4.59 1.97 9.44
CA VAL A 117 3.78 1.28 10.44
C VAL A 117 2.57 2.13 10.73
N SER A 118 1.39 1.63 10.38
CA SER A 118 0.13 2.27 10.76
C SER A 118 -0.36 1.66 12.07
N THR A 119 -0.28 2.42 13.15
CA THR A 119 -1.03 2.09 14.36
C THR A 119 -2.46 2.62 14.17
N ARG A 120 -3.46 1.73 14.28
CA ARG A 120 -4.84 2.20 14.44
C ARG A 120 -4.91 2.85 15.81
N LEU A 121 -4.89 4.19 15.86
CA LEU A 121 -5.30 4.93 17.05
C LEU A 121 -6.66 4.40 17.47
N GLY A 122 -6.73 4.02 18.75
CA GLY A 122 -7.68 3.04 19.26
C GLY A 122 -9.14 3.31 18.95
N CYS A 123 -9.90 2.23 18.96
CA CYS A 123 -11.34 2.27 19.22
C CYS A 123 -11.59 2.80 20.64
N ALA A 124 -11.38 4.09 20.87
CA ALA A 124 -11.80 4.82 22.06
C ALA A 124 -11.68 6.33 21.82
N GLY A 125 -12.84 7.01 21.67
CA GLY A 125 -12.93 8.46 21.78
C GLY A 125 -13.53 9.16 20.57
N GLU A 126 -14.84 9.41 20.65
CA GLU A 126 -15.57 10.57 20.10
C GLU A 126 -15.24 11.00 18.66
N ILE A 127 -16.18 10.69 17.75
CA ILE A 127 -16.32 11.36 16.46
C ILE A 127 -16.67 12.83 16.74
N ARG A 128 -15.65 13.67 16.92
CA ARG A 128 -15.80 15.12 16.84
C ARG A 128 -15.96 15.50 15.38
N THR A 129 -17.13 16.05 15.11
CA THR A 129 -17.59 16.65 13.86
C THR A 129 -16.51 17.52 13.22
N GLY A 130 -16.20 17.24 11.96
CA GLY A 130 -15.56 18.19 11.05
C GLY A 130 -14.05 18.35 11.17
N GLN A 131 -13.26 17.28 11.00
CA GLN A 131 -11.86 17.42 10.60
C GLN A 131 -11.35 16.15 9.91
N LEU A 132 -10.92 16.32 8.65
CA LEU A 132 -10.12 15.43 7.81
C LEU A 132 -10.31 13.91 8.06
N GLN A 133 -11.13 13.28 7.22
CA GLN A 133 -11.03 11.84 6.96
C GLN A 133 -9.58 11.54 6.56
N ARG A 134 -8.79 11.02 7.49
CA ARG A 134 -7.50 10.42 7.18
C ARG A 134 -7.79 9.07 6.52
N GLU A 135 -7.36 8.98 5.28
CA GLU A 135 -7.52 7.81 4.42
C GLU A 135 -6.96 6.54 5.05
N VAL A 136 -7.66 5.45 4.78
CA VAL A 136 -7.19 4.08 5.03
C VAL A 136 -6.06 3.82 4.04
N LEU A 137 -4.81 3.89 4.51
CA LEU A 137 -3.65 3.57 3.69
C LEU A 137 -3.32 2.09 3.81
N THR A 138 -3.48 1.39 2.69
CA THR A 138 -3.07 0.01 2.48
C THR A 138 -1.54 -0.09 2.59
N HIS A 139 -1.05 -1.14 3.25
CA HIS A 139 0.38 -1.40 3.41
C HIS A 139 1.00 -1.65 2.03
N SER A 140 2.03 -0.89 1.70
CA SER A 140 2.82 -1.09 0.49
C SER A 140 4.28 -1.16 0.94
N ILE A 141 4.99 -2.22 0.55
CA ILE A 141 6.41 -2.42 0.88
C ILE A 141 7.19 -2.20 -0.39
N SER A 142 8.08 -1.20 -0.36
CA SER A 142 8.83 -0.83 -1.54
C SER A 142 10.13 -1.63 -1.66
N LEU A 143 10.29 -2.43 -2.71
CA LEU A 143 11.36 -3.44 -2.83
C LEU A 143 12.15 -3.31 -4.13
N LEU A 144 13.48 -3.33 -4.05
CA LEU A 144 14.40 -3.33 -5.18
C LEU A 144 14.90 -4.75 -5.53
N ARG A 145 14.82 -5.14 -6.81
CA ARG A 145 15.39 -6.41 -7.34
C ARG A 145 16.78 -6.19 -7.95
N GLY A 146 17.82 -6.85 -7.44
CA GLY A 146 19.16 -6.90 -8.06
C GLY A 146 19.72 -8.34 -8.10
N ARG A 147 20.82 -8.59 -8.81
CA ARG A 147 21.61 -9.84 -8.72
C ARG A 147 22.97 -9.51 -8.11
N THR A 148 23.32 -10.21 -7.01
CA THR A 148 24.65 -10.44 -6.35
C THR A 148 25.62 -9.24 -6.22
N SER A 149 26.14 -8.84 -5.05
CA SER A 149 26.75 -9.66 -3.97
C SER A 149 26.59 -9.05 -2.56
N VAL A 150 27.09 -9.75 -1.54
CA VAL A 150 26.92 -9.46 -0.10
C VAL A 150 27.69 -8.21 0.34
N SER A 151 27.00 -7.25 0.97
CA SER A 151 27.64 -6.31 1.89
C SER A 151 26.65 -5.86 2.97
N SER A 152 26.87 -6.37 4.17
CA SER A 152 26.22 -5.92 5.41
C SER A 152 26.68 -4.50 5.75
N ARG A 153 25.85 -3.48 5.47
CA ARG A 153 25.89 -2.20 6.19
C ARG A 153 24.49 -1.66 6.41
N LEU A 154 23.91 -2.03 7.55
CA LEU A 154 23.00 -1.13 8.26
C LEU A 154 23.72 0.21 8.43
N ARG A 155 23.14 1.27 7.85
CA ARG A 155 23.00 2.62 8.43
C ARG A 155 22.59 3.58 7.32
N LEU A 156 21.35 4.04 7.38
CA LEU A 156 21.08 5.45 7.14
C LEU A 156 20.20 5.96 8.29
N PRO A 157 20.76 6.71 9.26
CA PRO A 157 19.93 7.54 10.11
C PRO A 157 19.45 8.70 9.24
N ARG A 158 18.17 8.72 8.85
CA ARG A 158 17.61 9.94 8.24
C ARG A 158 17.38 10.99 9.33
N PRO A 159 17.74 12.25 9.08
CA PRO A 159 17.57 13.33 10.05
C PRO A 159 16.08 13.55 10.34
N LYS A 160 15.77 13.83 11.62
CA LYS A 160 14.44 14.18 12.16
C LYS A 160 13.92 15.54 11.66
N ALA A 161 13.99 15.80 10.36
CA ALA A 161 13.52 17.03 9.76
C ALA A 161 12.27 16.73 8.92
N LEU A 162 11.12 17.13 9.48
CA LEU A 162 9.81 17.25 8.83
C LEU A 162 9.38 16.06 7.96
N LEU A 163 8.52 15.23 8.56
CA LEU A 163 7.57 14.32 7.91
C LEU A 163 6.66 15.10 6.95
N THR A 164 7.24 15.53 5.83
CA THR A 164 6.52 15.86 4.62
C THR A 164 6.38 14.52 3.92
N PHE A 165 5.16 13.99 3.89
CA PHE A 165 4.81 12.79 3.14
C PHE A 165 5.14 13.01 1.65
N LEU A 166 6.39 12.78 1.27
CA LEU A 166 6.79 12.68 -0.11
C LEU A 166 6.40 11.28 -0.54
N GLN A 167 5.17 11.16 -1.05
CA GLN A 167 4.78 10.07 -1.93
C GLN A 167 5.76 10.11 -3.11
N THR A 168 6.89 9.41 -2.95
CA THR A 168 7.91 9.38 -3.97
C THR A 168 7.44 8.34 -4.97
N ASP A 169 6.82 8.79 -6.05
CA ASP A 169 6.71 7.96 -7.23
C ASP A 169 8.12 7.91 -7.81
N HIS A 170 8.81 6.79 -7.60
CA HIS A 170 10.15 6.62 -8.10
C HIS A 170 10.08 6.56 -9.62
N THR A 171 10.44 7.67 -10.28
CA THR A 171 10.73 7.68 -11.71
C THR A 171 11.88 6.72 -11.99
N TYR A 172 12.06 6.32 -13.25
CA TYR A 172 13.21 5.51 -13.66
C TYR A 172 14.54 6.12 -13.14
N GLU A 173 14.71 7.44 -13.29
CA GLU A 173 15.90 8.14 -12.77
C GLU A 173 15.97 8.17 -11.24
N GLY A 174 14.82 8.31 -10.56
CA GLY A 174 14.76 8.19 -9.10
C GLY A 174 15.19 6.81 -8.60
N GLY A 175 14.72 5.74 -9.24
CA GLY A 175 15.14 4.37 -8.95
C GLY A 175 16.64 4.15 -9.21
N ARG A 176 17.17 4.71 -10.30
CA ARG A 176 18.61 4.67 -10.59
C ARG A 176 19.45 5.37 -9.52
N ALA A 177 19.04 6.57 -9.11
CA ALA A 177 19.74 7.31 -8.06
C ALA A 177 19.77 6.52 -6.74
N ILE A 178 18.66 5.89 -6.36
CA ILE A 178 18.58 5.06 -5.16
C ILE A 178 19.50 3.84 -5.28
N ILE A 179 19.52 3.16 -6.43
CA ILE A 179 20.42 2.02 -6.66
C ILE A 179 21.90 2.46 -6.60
N GLN A 180 22.22 3.62 -7.18
CA GLN A 180 23.57 4.20 -7.11
C GLN A 180 23.98 4.55 -5.68
N GLU A 181 23.09 5.17 -4.91
CA GLU A 181 23.32 5.52 -3.51
C GLU A 181 23.47 4.27 -2.62
N THR A 182 22.64 3.26 -2.85
CA THR A 182 22.58 2.05 -2.00
C THR A 182 23.73 1.09 -2.29
N PHE A 183 24.03 0.84 -3.58
CA PHE A 183 24.98 -0.21 -3.99
C PHE A 183 26.33 0.33 -4.47
N GLY A 184 26.46 1.65 -4.65
CA GLY A 184 27.72 2.31 -5.00
C GLY A 184 28.39 1.67 -6.22
N ARG A 185 29.51 0.98 -5.99
CA ARG A 185 30.30 0.34 -7.07
C ARG A 185 29.60 -0.81 -7.78
N GLU A 186 28.64 -1.47 -7.13
CA GLU A 186 27.86 -2.55 -7.75
C GLU A 186 26.61 -2.04 -8.50
N ALA A 187 26.29 -0.75 -8.38
CA ALA A 187 25.07 -0.16 -8.91
C ALA A 187 24.94 -0.34 -10.43
N ASP A 188 26.01 -0.11 -11.20
CA ASP A 188 25.96 -0.24 -12.65
C ASP A 188 25.68 -1.68 -13.10
N ALA A 189 26.18 -2.67 -12.35
CA ALA A 189 25.90 -4.08 -12.62
C ALA A 189 24.44 -4.45 -12.30
N ILE A 190 23.83 -3.82 -11.30
CA ILE A 190 22.41 -3.99 -10.95
C ILE A 190 21.52 -3.31 -11.99
N LEU A 191 21.88 -2.08 -12.39
CA LEU A 191 21.16 -1.29 -13.40
C LEU A 191 21.21 -1.93 -14.79
N ALA A 192 22.29 -2.65 -15.11
CA ALA A 192 22.41 -3.44 -16.35
C ALA A 192 21.51 -4.69 -16.37
N ARG A 193 20.81 -5.00 -15.28
CA ARG A 193 19.94 -6.18 -15.14
C ARG A 193 18.48 -5.76 -14.98
N ARG A 194 17.57 -6.74 -14.96
CA ARG A 194 16.15 -6.47 -14.65
C ARG A 194 16.00 -6.16 -13.17
N TRP A 195 15.75 -4.89 -12.87
CA TRP A 195 15.39 -4.41 -11.54
C TRP A 195 13.95 -3.88 -11.55
N GLN A 196 13.37 -3.81 -10.36
CA GLN A 196 12.04 -3.26 -10.15
C GLN A 196 12.05 -2.62 -8.77
N CYS A 197 11.53 -1.40 -8.65
CA CYS A 197 11.07 -0.84 -7.38
C CYS A 197 9.58 -1.17 -7.27
N VAL A 198 9.23 -2.10 -6.38
CA VAL A 198 7.84 -2.25 -5.92
C VAL A 198 7.56 -1.11 -4.94
N LYS A 199 6.30 -0.69 -4.76
CA LYS A 199 5.91 0.29 -3.72
C LYS A 199 5.10 -0.37 -2.65
#